data_AF-A0A6I7N756-F1
#
_entry.id   AF-A0A6I7N756-F1
#
_cell.length_a   1.000
_cell.length_b   1.000
_cell.length_c   1.000
_cell.angle_alpha   90.00
_cell.angle_beta   90.00
_cell.angle_gamma   90.00
#
_symmetry.space_group_name_H-M   'P 1'
#
loop_
_entity.id
_entity.type
_entity.pdbx_description
1 polymer ?
#
loop_
_entity_poly.entity_id
_entity_poly.type
_entity_poly.pdbx_seq_one_letter_code
_entity_poly.pdbx_strand_id
1 'polypeptide(L)'
;MITVFKYPRGDVQEQRAPFHEFDAYINTTPDRQGLPMNVLSLEHRYSDISIYFGDILPPDSNTQQPCALWDFIQNYMDTSHPLPDAPLFEEHRHNDPTTVEHDKATGRPPRYWRDMDDEAFKEALNTMRARVGVINTFTRPNIMAQYVDYPL
;
A
#
# COMPACT_ATOMS: atom_id res chain seq x y z
N MET A 1 0.39 -9.67 -9.70
CA MET A 1 1.76 -9.94 -10.20
C MET A 1 2.58 -8.69 -9.97
N ILE A 2 3.79 -8.81 -9.42
CA ILE A 2 4.77 -7.73 -9.34
C ILE A 2 5.80 -7.95 -10.46
N THR A 3 6.19 -6.88 -11.14
CA THR A 3 7.31 -6.84 -12.09
C THR A 3 8.36 -5.85 -11.58
N VAL A 4 9.60 -6.28 -11.45
CA VAL A 4 10.75 -5.48 -11.02
C VAL A 4 11.74 -5.38 -12.17
N PHE A 5 12.16 -4.15 -12.48
CA PHE A 5 13.19 -3.87 -13.47
C PHE A 5 14.49 -3.50 -12.75
N LYS A 6 15.53 -4.31 -12.94
CA LYS A 6 16.89 -4.05 -12.48
C LYS A 6 17.72 -3.53 -13.65
N TYR A 7 18.59 -2.55 -13.39
CA TYR A 7 19.43 -1.91 -14.42
C TYR A 7 20.94 -2.13 -14.18
N PRO A 8 21.42 -3.39 -14.05
CA PRO A 8 22.84 -3.63 -13.84
C PRO A 8 23.63 -3.27 -15.10
N ARG A 9 24.55 -2.30 -14.98
CA ARG A 9 25.50 -1.92 -16.05
C ARG A 9 24.84 -1.48 -17.37
N GLY A 10 23.61 -0.95 -17.32
CA GLY A 10 22.90 -0.40 -18.47
C GLY A 10 21.98 -1.37 -19.21
N ASP A 11 22.04 -2.67 -18.89
CA ASP A 11 21.09 -3.66 -19.41
C ASP A 11 19.86 -3.75 -18.50
N VAL A 12 18.67 -3.94 -19.09
CA VAL A 12 17.43 -4.13 -18.34
C VAL A 12 17.22 -5.61 -18.05
N GLN A 13 17.16 -5.96 -16.77
CA GLN A 13 16.75 -7.28 -16.32
C GLN A 13 15.36 -7.19 -15.70
N GLU A 14 14.41 -7.92 -16.28
CA GLU A 14 13.06 -8.05 -15.75
C GLU A 14 12.95 -9.27 -14.84
N GLN A 15 12.37 -9.09 -13.66
CA GLN A 15 12.00 -10.16 -12.74
C GLN A 15 10.51 -10.05 -12.42
N ARG A 16 9.79 -11.16 -12.37
CA ARG A 16 8.35 -11.21 -12.10
C ARG A 16 8.06 -12.22 -11.01
N ALA A 17 7.17 -11.86 -10.08
CA ALA A 17 6.72 -12.74 -9.02
C ALA A 17 5.27 -12.43 -8.59
N PRO A 18 4.45 -13.43 -8.23
CA PRO A 18 3.13 -13.19 -7.64
C PRO A 18 3.19 -12.35 -6.37
N PHE A 19 2.18 -11.48 -6.15
CA PHE A 19 2.17 -10.58 -4.99
C PHE A 19 2.12 -11.35 -3.66
N HIS A 20 1.38 -12.45 -3.62
CA HIS A 20 1.26 -13.27 -2.41
C HIS A 20 2.58 -13.96 -2.04
N GLU A 21 3.63 -13.93 -2.86
CA GLU A 21 4.97 -14.46 -2.56
C GLU A 21 5.88 -13.46 -1.82
N PHE A 22 5.40 -12.23 -1.59
CA PHE A 22 6.13 -11.20 -0.85
C PHE A 22 5.68 -11.12 0.61
N ASP A 23 6.63 -10.88 1.50
CA ASP A 23 6.42 -10.53 2.90
C ASP A 23 6.69 -9.04 3.11
N ALA A 24 5.84 -8.39 3.90
CA ALA A 24 6.02 -7.00 4.30
C ALA A 24 6.89 -6.92 5.56
N TYR A 25 7.95 -6.11 5.50
CA TYR A 25 8.84 -5.83 6.62
C TYR A 25 8.83 -4.34 6.94
N ILE A 26 8.99 -4.04 8.23
CA ILE A 26 9.36 -2.70 8.68
C ILE A 26 10.86 -2.70 8.95
N ASN A 27 11.60 -2.06 8.06
CA ASN A 27 13.02 -1.80 8.26
C ASN A 27 13.18 -0.54 9.10
N THR A 28 13.76 -0.70 10.29
CA THR A 28 14.04 0.41 11.20
C THR A 28 15.52 0.75 11.16
N THR A 29 15.83 1.99 10.79
CA THR A 29 17.20 2.53 10.85
C THR A 29 17.24 3.73 11.79
N PRO A 30 18.31 3.94 12.55
CA PRO A 30 18.42 5.12 13.40
C PRO A 30 18.65 6.38 12.56
N ASP A 31 18.05 7.50 12.97
CA ASP A 31 18.45 8.82 12.47
C ASP A 31 19.78 9.28 13.12
N ARG A 32 20.20 10.52 12.83
CA ARG A 32 21.43 11.10 13.40
C ARG A 32 21.40 11.25 14.92
N GLN A 33 20.22 11.22 15.54
CA GLN A 33 20.00 11.31 16.98
C GLN A 33 19.77 9.94 17.62
N GLY A 34 19.77 8.86 16.83
CA GLY A 34 19.48 7.51 17.29
C GLY A 34 17.98 7.18 17.40
N LEU A 35 17.10 8.05 16.90
CA LEU A 35 15.66 7.80 16.89
C LEU A 35 15.30 6.79 15.80
N PRO A 36 14.34 5.87 16.05
CA PRO A 36 13.95 4.88 15.06
C PRO A 36 13.26 5.55 13.88
N MET A 37 13.69 5.23 12.66
CA MET A 37 13.06 5.65 11.41
C MET A 37 12.64 4.40 10.65
N ASN A 38 11.32 4.24 10.46
CA ASN A 38 10.69 3.04 9.97
C ASN A 38 10.28 3.20 8.50
N VAL A 39 10.64 2.23 7.65
CA VAL A 39 10.23 2.17 6.25
C VAL A 39 9.70 0.78 5.91
N LEU A 40 8.67 0.75 5.06
CA LEU A 40 8.16 -0.49 4.48
C LEU A 40 9.12 -1.03 3.42
N SER A 41 9.44 -2.32 3.49
CA SER A 41 9.91 -3.08 2.34
C SER A 41 9.02 -4.28 2.06
N LEU A 42 9.02 -4.71 0.79
CA LEU A 42 8.49 -6.01 0.40
C LEU A 42 9.65 -6.90 -0.01
N GLU A 43 9.78 -8.02 0.66
CA GLU A 43 10.82 -9.01 0.42
C GLU A 43 10.21 -10.26 -0.19
N HIS A 44 10.75 -10.73 -1.31
CA HIS A 44 10.27 -11.94 -1.95
C HIS A 44 10.80 -13.18 -1.24
N ARG A 45 9.93 -14.16 -0.94
CA ARG A 45 10.30 -15.32 -0.12
C ARG A 45 11.32 -16.25 -0.77
N TYR A 46 11.26 -16.41 -2.10
CA TYR A 46 12.01 -17.47 -2.80
C TYR A 46 13.21 -16.98 -3.62
N SER A 47 13.36 -15.67 -3.77
CA SER A 47 14.34 -15.06 -4.68
C SER A 47 14.84 -13.75 -4.11
N ASP A 48 16.03 -13.31 -4.53
CA ASP A 48 16.62 -12.03 -4.15
C ASP A 48 15.93 -10.84 -4.84
N ILE A 49 14.71 -10.54 -4.40
CA ILE A 49 13.90 -9.40 -4.83
C ILE A 49 13.46 -8.65 -3.57
N SER A 50 14.01 -7.45 -3.39
CA SER A 50 13.63 -6.49 -2.35
C SER A 50 13.08 -5.23 -3.02
N ILE A 51 11.96 -4.73 -2.51
CA ILE A 51 11.35 -3.48 -2.94
C ILE A 51 11.27 -2.56 -1.74
N TYR A 52 12.02 -1.47 -1.80
CA TYR A 52 12.07 -0.46 -0.74
C TYR A 52 11.15 0.71 -1.06
N PHE A 53 10.27 1.08 -0.13
CA PHE A 53 9.26 2.13 -0.35
C PHE A 53 9.67 3.52 0.17
N GLY A 54 10.94 3.71 0.57
CA GLY A 54 11.39 5.00 1.13
C GLY A 54 11.27 6.20 0.19
N ASP A 55 11.27 5.97 -1.13
CA ASP A 55 11.07 7.03 -2.13
C ASP A 55 9.59 7.43 -2.29
N ILE A 56 8.66 6.53 -1.94
CA ILE A 56 7.21 6.78 -2.00
C ILE A 56 6.73 7.35 -0.66
N LEU A 57 7.16 6.74 0.44
CA LEU A 57 6.85 7.16 1.80
C LEU A 57 8.16 7.27 2.58
N PRO A 58 8.59 8.50 2.92
CA PRO A 58 9.80 8.71 3.69
C PRO A 58 9.75 7.96 5.04
N PRO A 59 10.93 7.64 5.60
CA PRO A 59 11.01 7.04 6.93
C PRO A 59 10.22 7.83 7.97
N ASP A 60 9.45 7.13 8.81
CA ASP A 60 8.66 7.74 9.88
C ASP A 60 9.09 7.21 11.26
N SER A 61 9.05 8.08 12.26
CA SER A 61 9.32 7.71 13.66
C SER A 61 8.40 6.61 14.21
N ASN A 62 7.25 6.43 13.57
CA ASN A 62 6.19 5.55 13.98
C ASN A 62 5.89 4.49 12.91
N THR A 63 5.50 3.30 13.36
CA THR A 63 5.18 2.15 12.51
C THR A 63 3.81 2.27 11.83
N GLN A 64 2.91 3.16 12.26
CA GLN A 64 1.59 3.25 11.63
C GLN A 64 1.64 3.71 10.17
N GLN A 65 2.59 4.58 9.80
CA GLN A 65 2.74 5.03 8.41
C GLN A 65 3.09 3.87 7.46
N PRO A 66 4.17 3.09 7.68
CA PRO A 66 4.43 1.91 6.86
C PRO A 66 3.32 0.86 6.93
N CYS A 67 2.64 0.72 8.07
CA CYS A 67 1.46 -0.15 8.20
C CYS A 67 0.27 0.29 7.33
N ALA A 68 0.00 1.60 7.24
CA ALA A 68 -1.05 2.14 6.40
C ALA A 68 -0.70 2.03 4.91
N LEU A 69 0.58 2.20 4.55
CA LEU A 69 1.05 1.95 3.18
C LEU A 69 0.90 0.48 2.81
N TRP A 70 1.23 -0.44 3.72
CA TRP A 70 1.01 -1.87 3.50
C TRP A 70 -0.47 -2.20 3.28
N ASP A 71 -1.36 -1.61 4.08
CA ASP A 71 -2.81 -1.76 3.90
C ASP A 71 -3.28 -1.22 2.54
N PHE A 72 -2.78 -0.05 2.15
CA PHE A 72 -3.06 0.53 0.84
C PHE A 72 -2.62 -0.38 -0.31
N ILE A 73 -1.39 -0.93 -0.25
CA ILE A 73 -0.86 -1.83 -1.27
C ILE A 73 -1.68 -3.12 -1.35
N GLN A 74 -2.04 -3.72 -0.22
CA GLN A 74 -2.89 -4.92 -0.21
C GLN A 74 -4.24 -4.65 -0.88
N ASN A 75 -4.92 -3.56 -0.51
CA ASN A 75 -6.21 -3.18 -1.09
C ASN A 75 -6.10 -2.87 -2.59
N TYR A 76 -5.00 -2.28 -3.03
CA TYR A 76 -4.75 -2.01 -4.44
C TYR A 76 -4.48 -3.29 -5.25
N MET A 77 -3.73 -4.24 -4.68
CA MET A 77 -3.35 -5.48 -5.35
C MET A 77 -4.46 -6.53 -5.37
N ASP A 78 -5.45 -6.40 -4.49
CA ASP A 78 -6.60 -7.29 -4.41
C ASP A 78 -7.81 -6.76 -5.21
N THR A 79 -7.98 -7.27 -6.42
CA THR A 79 -9.06 -6.87 -7.33
C THR A 79 -10.45 -7.36 -6.89
N SER A 80 -10.56 -8.16 -5.84
CA SER A 80 -11.84 -8.56 -5.26
C SER A 80 -12.46 -7.47 -4.37
N HIS A 81 -11.66 -6.47 -3.99
CA HIS A 81 -12.08 -5.29 -3.26
C HIS A 81 -12.08 -4.07 -4.19
N PRO A 82 -12.87 -3.02 -3.88
CA PRO A 82 -12.83 -1.78 -4.63
C PRO A 82 -11.44 -1.12 -4.49
N LEU A 83 -11.05 -0.35 -5.51
CA LEU A 83 -9.85 0.47 -5.48
C LEU A 83 -9.82 1.35 -4.22
N PRO A 84 -8.64 1.54 -3.60
CA PRO A 84 -8.48 2.46 -2.48
C PRO A 84 -9.10 3.83 -2.81
N ASP A 85 -9.84 4.40 -1.86
CA ASP A 85 -10.50 5.69 -2.09
C ASP A 85 -9.49 6.84 -1.90
N ALA A 86 -8.86 7.25 -3.00
CA ALA A 86 -7.88 8.32 -3.05
C ALA A 86 -8.03 9.18 -4.32
N PRO A 87 -7.68 10.48 -4.28
CA PRO A 87 -7.78 11.37 -5.45
C PRO A 87 -7.09 10.85 -6.71
N LEU A 88 -5.94 10.16 -6.54
CA LEU A 88 -5.16 9.55 -7.62
C LEU A 88 -5.98 8.58 -8.48
N PHE A 89 -6.94 7.87 -7.88
CA PHE A 89 -7.70 6.84 -8.58
C PHE A 89 -9.05 7.32 -9.09
N GLU A 90 -9.48 8.54 -8.77
CA GLU A 90 -10.83 9.05 -9.09
C GLU A 90 -11.16 8.90 -10.58
N GLU A 91 -10.23 9.30 -11.46
CA GLU A 91 -10.43 9.21 -12.90
C GLU A 91 -10.47 7.78 -13.42
N HIS A 92 -9.93 6.81 -12.67
CA HIS A 92 -9.84 5.41 -13.08
C HIS A 92 -10.91 4.52 -12.44
N ARG A 93 -11.67 5.00 -11.45
CA ARG A 93 -12.70 4.20 -10.74
C ARG A 93 -13.70 3.54 -11.69
N HIS A 94 -14.04 4.19 -12.80
CA HIS A 94 -14.98 3.66 -13.80
C HIS A 94 -14.44 2.47 -14.62
N ASN A 95 -13.12 2.27 -14.63
CA ASN A 95 -12.48 1.17 -15.35
C ASN A 95 -12.41 -0.11 -14.52
N ASP A 96 -12.66 -0.04 -13.21
CA ASP A 96 -12.61 -1.18 -12.29
C ASP A 96 -14.04 -1.66 -11.94
N PRO A 97 -14.47 -2.85 -12.42
CA PRO A 97 -15.84 -3.33 -12.22
C PRO A 97 -16.23 -3.46 -10.75
N THR A 98 -15.32 -3.96 -9.90
CA THR A 98 -15.53 -4.12 -8.45
C THR A 98 -15.81 -2.77 -7.80
N THR A 99 -15.03 -1.75 -8.15
CA THR A 99 -15.22 -0.37 -7.70
C THR A 99 -16.53 0.21 -8.20
N VAL A 100 -16.90 -0.03 -9.46
CA VAL A 100 -18.18 0.44 -10.03
C VAL A 100 -19.38 -0.14 -9.29
N GLU A 101 -19.36 -1.43 -8.97
CA GLU A 101 -20.42 -2.08 -8.20
C GLU A 101 -20.50 -1.54 -6.78
N HIS A 102 -19.35 -1.40 -6.11
CA HIS A 102 -19.26 -0.83 -4.77
C HIS A 102 -19.76 0.63 -4.71
N ASP A 103 -19.36 1.47 -5.66
CA ASP A 103 -19.75 2.88 -5.72
C ASP A 103 -21.26 3.04 -5.98
N LYS A 104 -21.85 2.16 -6.82
CA LYS A 104 -23.31 2.09 -7.01
C LYS A 104 -24.04 1.69 -5.73
N ALA A 105 -23.52 0.68 -5.02
CA ALA A 105 -24.14 0.18 -3.79
C ALA A 105 -24.10 1.21 -2.64
N THR A 106 -23.02 1.98 -2.56
CA THR A 106 -22.81 3.00 -1.51
C THR A 106 -23.34 4.38 -1.89
N GLY A 107 -23.71 4.60 -3.15
CA GLY A 107 -24.16 5.89 -3.65
C GLY A 107 -23.04 6.94 -3.70
N ARG A 108 -21.78 6.50 -3.87
CA ARG A 108 -20.62 7.40 -3.93
C ARG A 108 -20.68 8.28 -5.17
N PRO A 109 -20.49 9.62 -5.07
CA PRO A 109 -20.42 10.50 -6.23
C PRO A 109 -19.24 10.15 -7.16
N PRO A 110 -19.40 10.17 -8.49
CA PRO A 110 -18.30 9.87 -9.45
C PRO A 110 -17.17 10.90 -9.52
N ARG A 111 -17.36 12.08 -8.92
CA ARG A 111 -16.40 13.18 -8.88
C ARG A 111 -16.13 13.63 -7.44
N TYR A 112 -16.23 12.70 -6.50
CA TYR A 112 -16.18 12.94 -5.06
C TYR A 112 -14.99 13.82 -4.65
N TRP A 113 -13.77 13.43 -5.03
CA TRP A 113 -12.56 14.21 -4.70
C TRP A 113 -12.45 15.53 -5.45
N ARG A 114 -12.93 15.57 -6.70
CA ARG A 114 -12.77 16.73 -7.59
C ARG A 114 -13.73 17.87 -7.23
N ASP A 115 -14.92 17.53 -6.77
CA ASP A 115 -15.98 18.50 -6.50
C ASP A 115 -16.03 18.94 -5.02
N MET A 116 -15.14 18.42 -4.17
CA MET A 116 -14.93 18.92 -2.82
C MET A 116 -14.39 20.36 -2.84
N ASP A 117 -14.86 21.17 -1.90
CA ASP A 117 -14.19 22.41 -1.56
C ASP A 117 -12.98 22.16 -0.62
N ASP A 118 -12.21 23.22 -0.39
CA ASP A 118 -11.00 23.17 0.44
C ASP A 118 -11.29 22.72 1.88
N GLU A 119 -12.47 23.01 2.42
CA GLU A 119 -12.84 22.70 3.81
C GLU A 119 -13.16 21.22 3.94
N ALA A 120 -14.01 20.70 3.05
CA ALA A 120 -14.34 19.28 2.95
C ALA A 120 -13.08 18.44 2.67
N PHE A 121 -12.19 18.89 1.79
CA PHE A 121 -10.94 18.20 1.50
C PHE A 121 -10.02 18.12 2.73
N LYS A 122 -9.90 19.23 3.49
CA LYS A 122 -9.12 19.24 4.75
C LYS A 122 -9.71 18.29 5.79
N GLU A 123 -11.04 18.26 5.92
CA GLU A 123 -11.72 17.34 6.83
C GLU A 123 -11.49 15.88 6.46
N ALA A 124 -11.60 15.55 5.17
CA ALA A 124 -11.31 14.21 4.65
C ALA A 124 -9.86 13.79 4.93
N LEU A 125 -8.88 14.66 4.68
CA LEU A 125 -7.48 14.42 4.98
C LEU A 125 -7.23 14.21 6.48
N ASN A 126 -7.83 15.02 7.34
CA ASN A 126 -7.69 14.88 8.79
C ASN A 126 -8.30 13.56 9.27
N THR A 127 -9.45 13.18 8.73
CA THR A 127 -10.09 11.89 9.02
C THR A 127 -9.19 10.72 8.59
N MET A 128 -8.60 10.78 7.39
CA MET A 128 -7.67 9.76 6.91
C MET A 128 -6.43 9.66 7.81
N ARG A 129 -5.83 10.78 8.18
CA ARG A 129 -4.68 10.81 9.10
C ARG A 129 -5.00 10.22 10.47
N ALA A 130 -6.17 10.54 11.02
CA ALA A 130 -6.63 9.96 12.29
C ALA A 130 -6.77 8.44 12.19
N ARG A 131 -7.31 7.92 11.08
CA ARG A 131 -7.42 6.47 10.82
C ARG A 131 -6.06 5.79 10.75
N VAL A 132 -5.05 6.41 10.13
CA VAL A 132 -3.67 5.90 10.13
C VAL A 132 -3.16 5.76 11.57
N GLY A 133 -3.36 6.78 12.41
CA GLY A 133 -2.90 6.75 13.81
C GLY A 133 -3.49 5.62 14.66
N VAL A 134 -4.62 5.04 14.27
CA VAL A 134 -5.29 3.95 14.99
C VAL A 134 -5.27 2.62 14.24
N ILE A 135 -4.48 2.50 13.17
CA ILE A 135 -4.42 1.28 12.37
C ILE A 135 -3.84 0.12 13.20
N ASN A 136 -4.47 -1.05 13.11
CA ASN A 136 -4.14 -2.23 13.91
C ASN A 136 -3.52 -3.37 13.07
N THR A 137 -2.71 -3.03 12.08
CA THR A 137 -2.19 -3.98 11.07
C THR A 137 -1.56 -5.23 11.69
N PHE A 138 -0.80 -5.10 12.79
CA PHE A 138 -0.13 -6.23 13.45
C PHE A 138 -1.07 -7.29 14.05
N THR A 139 -2.35 -6.97 14.28
CA THR A 139 -3.33 -7.93 14.81
C THR A 139 -4.20 -8.56 13.73
N ARG A 140 -4.03 -8.15 12.47
CA ARG A 140 -4.87 -8.64 11.38
C ARG A 140 -4.43 -10.05 10.95
N PRO A 141 -5.38 -10.93 10.56
CA PRO A 141 -5.04 -12.22 9.98
C PRO A 141 -4.15 -12.05 8.75
N ASN A 142 -3.12 -12.88 8.65
CA ASN A 142 -2.30 -12.95 7.45
C ASN A 142 -3.08 -13.68 6.34
N ILE A 143 -3.74 -12.90 5.48
CA ILE A 143 -4.51 -13.43 4.35
C ILE A 143 -3.65 -14.12 3.29
N MET A 144 -2.33 -13.90 3.30
CA MET A 144 -1.40 -14.57 2.39
C MET A 144 -1.06 -15.98 2.86
N ALA A 145 -1.29 -16.31 4.14
CA ALA A 145 -1.02 -17.64 4.70
C ALA A 145 -1.81 -18.77 4.02
N GLN A 146 -2.91 -18.47 3.33
CA GLN A 146 -3.66 -19.47 2.57
C GLN A 146 -2.99 -19.84 1.22
N TYR A 147 -2.04 -19.03 0.76
CA TYR A 147 -1.35 -19.21 -0.52
C TYR A 147 0.07 -19.76 -0.36
N VAL A 148 0.55 -19.90 0.88
CA VAL A 148 1.94 -20.30 1.16
C VAL A 148 2.03 -21.28 2.32
N ASP A 149 2.92 -22.27 2.18
CA ASP A 149 3.34 -23.12 3.29
C ASP A 149 4.55 -22.48 3.97
N TYR A 150 4.40 -22.13 5.25
CA TYR A 150 5.52 -21.66 6.07
C TYR A 150 6.33 -22.87 6.54
N PRO A 151 7.60 -23.04 6.12
CA PRO A 151 8.47 -24.04 6.73
C PRO A 151 8.67 -23.68 8.21
N LEU A 152 8.45 -24.66 9.08
CA LEU A 152 8.67 -24.58 10.53
C LEU A 152 10.14 -24.36 10.89
#